data_AF-A0A352TSQ8-F1
#
_entry.id   AF-A0A352TSQ8-F1
#
_cell.length_a   1.000
_cell.length_b   1.000
_cell.length_c   1.000
_cell.angle_alpha   90.00
_cell.angle_beta   90.00
_cell.angle_gamma   90.00
#
_symmetry.space_group_name_H-M   'P 1'
#
loop_
_entity.id
_entity.type
_entity.pdbx_description
1 polymer ?
#
loop_
_entity_poly.entity_id
_entity_poly.type
_entity_poly.pdbx_seq_one_letter_code
_entity_poly.pdbx_strand_id
1 'polypeptide(L)' 'MGALFMRKALKNLKQSLDASEIGGALLMGFDHIVIKAHGSSDGFAFKNAIRQAKEMAEANVIQKVKDALEAYQEKA' A
#
# COMPACT_ATOMS: atom_id res chain seq x y z
N MET A 1 10.45 29.96 14.86
CA MET A 1 9.22 29.18 14.57
C MET A 1 9.15 28.65 13.13
N GLY A 2 9.43 29.46 12.10
CA GLY A 2 9.40 29.00 10.70
C GLY A 2 10.26 27.76 10.39
N ALA A 3 11.49 27.70 10.93
CA ALA A 3 12.36 26.54 10.77
C ALA A 3 11.79 25.22 11.35
N LEU A 4 10.97 25.30 12.41
CA LEU A 4 10.36 24.12 13.03
C LEU A 4 9.20 23.58 12.16
N PHE A 5 8.39 24.47 11.60
CA PHE A 5 7.34 24.10 10.65
C PHE A 5 7.92 23.52 9.36
N MET A 6 9.00 24.12 8.86
CA MET A 6 9.70 23.65 7.67
C MET A 6 10.32 22.27 7.88
N ARG A 7 10.92 22.02 9.06
CA ARG A 7 11.47 20.70 9.42
C ARG A 7 10.39 19.60 9.41
N LYS A 8 9.17 19.88 9.89
CA LYS A 8 8.06 18.93 9.88
C LYS A 8 7.59 18.64 8.45
N ALA A 9 7.43 19.68 7.63
CA ALA A 9 7.02 19.53 6.23
C ALA A 9 8.04 18.72 5.42
N LEU A 10 9.34 19.00 5.58
CA LEU A 10 10.41 18.27 4.91
C LEU A 10 10.50 16.81 5.35
N LYS A 11 10.24 16.52 6.63
CA LYS A 11 10.18 15.15 7.12
C LYS A 11 9.02 14.37 6.47
N ASN A 12 7.83 14.96 6.42
CA ASN A 12 6.66 14.33 5.79
C ASN A 12 6.89 14.10 4.29
N LEU A 13 7.51 15.06 3.59
CA LEU A 13 7.89 14.91 2.19
C LEU A 13 8.82 13.72 2.00
N LYS A 14 9.88 13.63 2.82
CA LYS A 14 10.80 12.48 2.78
C LYS A 14 10.06 11.16 2.98
N GLN A 15 9.13 11.09 3.92
CA GLN A 15 8.34 9.88 4.16
C GLN A 15 7.44 9.52 2.98
N SER A 16 6.78 10.50 2.34
CA SER A 16 5.95 10.22 1.15
C SER A 16 6.73 9.68 -0.05
N LEU A 17 8.05 9.90 -0.09
CA LEU A 17 8.94 9.43 -1.15
C LEU A 17 9.63 8.10 -0.77
N ASP A 18 9.49 7.64 0.47
CA ASP A 18 10.15 6.45 0.97
C ASP A 18 9.30 5.20 0.70
N ALA A 19 9.79 4.34 -0.20
CA ALA A 19 9.10 3.09 -0.54
C ALA A 19 8.93 2.12 0.66
N SER A 20 9.74 2.26 1.71
CA SER A 20 9.63 1.45 2.93
C SER A 20 8.38 1.78 3.76
N GLU A 21 7.79 2.98 3.60
CA GLU A 21 6.54 3.38 4.26
C GLU A 21 5.33 2.59 3.74
N ILE A 22 5.41 2.10 2.49
CA ILE A 22 4.43 1.20 1.87
C ILE A 22 4.79 -0.27 2.18
N GLY A 23 6.09 -0.58 2.23
CA GLY A 23 6.63 -1.87 2.69
C GLY A 23 6.78 -2.93 1.60
N GLY A 24 5.99 -2.88 0.52
CA GLY A 24 6.09 -3.81 -0.60
C GLY A 24 5.21 -3.40 -1.79
N ALA A 25 5.36 -4.12 -2.90
CA ALA A 25 4.54 -3.96 -4.09
C ALA A 25 3.35 -4.93 -4.06
N LEU A 26 2.14 -4.40 -4.26
CA LEU A 26 0.94 -5.21 -4.48
C LEU A 26 1.02 -5.88 -5.86
N LEU A 27 0.82 -7.19 -5.90
CA LEU A 27 0.65 -7.93 -7.14
C LEU A 27 -0.85 -8.14 -7.41
N MET A 28 -1.31 -7.71 -8.58
CA MET A 28 -2.72 -7.74 -8.98
C MET A 28 -3.02 -8.96 -9.87
N GLY A 29 -4.30 -9.33 -9.97
CA GLY A 29 -4.77 -10.44 -10.81
C GLY A 29 -4.84 -11.80 -10.10
N PHE A 30 -4.52 -11.85 -8.81
CA PHE A 30 -4.71 -13.04 -7.97
C PHE A 30 -6.06 -12.99 -7.24
N ASP A 31 -6.57 -14.16 -6.84
CA ASP A 31 -7.77 -14.29 -6.00
C ASP A 31 -7.58 -13.83 -4.54
N HIS A 32 -6.35 -13.48 -4.16
CA HIS A 32 -5.97 -13.09 -2.81
C HIS A 32 -5.01 -11.89 -2.82
N ILE A 33 -4.85 -11.26 -1.66
CA ILE A 33 -3.92 -10.15 -1.47
C ILE A 33 -2.49 -10.71 -1.47
N VAL A 34 -1.69 -10.32 -2.47
CA VAL A 34 -0.30 -10.73 -2.60
C VAL A 34 0.58 -9.50 -2.58
N ILE A 35 1.43 -9.37 -1.55
CA ILE A 35 2.39 -8.27 -1.43
C ILE A 35 3.80 -8.83 -1.48
N LYS A 36 4.61 -8.27 -2.39
CA LYS A 36 6.02 -8.59 -2.53
C LYS A 36 6.87 -7.53 -1.82
N ALA A 37 7.55 -7.93 -0.75
CA ALA A 37 8.58 -7.10 -0.11
C ALA A 37 9.87 -7.07 -0.94
N HIS A 38 10.70 -6.04 -0.77
CA HIS A 38 12.00 -5.96 -1.44
C HIS A 38 13.02 -6.88 -0.75
N GLY A 39 14.01 -7.41 -1.48
CA GLY A 39 14.97 -8.38 -0.90
C GLY A 39 15.84 -7.78 0.22
N SER A 40 16.15 -6.49 0.12
CA SER A 40 16.83 -5.70 1.15
C SER A 40 15.86 -5.01 2.13
N SER A 41 14.60 -5.42 2.22
CA SER A 41 13.64 -4.84 3.16
C SER A 41 14.07 -5.12 4.60
N ASP A 42 14.05 -4.08 5.43
CA ASP A 42 14.28 -4.19 6.87
C ASP A 42 12.98 -4.51 7.64
N GLY A 43 13.08 -4.65 8.97
CA GLY A 43 11.93 -4.96 9.81
C GLY A 43 10.80 -3.92 9.74
N PHE A 44 11.13 -2.65 9.49
CA PHE A 44 10.13 -1.58 9.35
C PHE A 44 9.34 -1.74 8.05
N ALA A 45 10.04 -1.97 6.93
CA ALA A 45 9.41 -2.25 5.64
C ALA A 45 8.50 -3.49 5.70
N PHE A 46 8.97 -4.59 6.30
CA PHE A 46 8.16 -5.80 6.46
C PHE A 46 6.91 -5.58 7.31
N LYS A 47 7.03 -4.86 8.43
CA LYS A 47 5.87 -4.46 9.25
C LYS A 47 4.85 -3.68 8.42
N ASN A 48 5.30 -2.73 7.61
CA ASN A 48 4.41 -1.93 6.75
C ASN A 48 3.75 -2.78 5.66
N ALA A 49 4.45 -3.75 5.07
CA ALA A 49 3.86 -4.69 4.11
C ALA A 49 2.72 -5.52 4.76
N ILE A 50 2.92 -6.02 5.97
CA ILE A 50 1.88 -6.76 6.73
C ILE A 50 0.70 -5.83 7.06
N ARG A 51 0.98 -4.60 7.50
CA ARG A 51 -0.06 -3.59 7.75
C ARG A 51 -0.89 -3.32 6.50
N GLN A 52 -0.25 -3.15 5.34
CA GLN A 52 -0.93 -2.97 4.06
C GLN A 52 -1.83 -4.18 3.73
N ALA A 53 -1.32 -5.41 3.85
CA ALA A 53 -2.12 -6.61 3.63
C ALA A 53 -3.35 -6.66 4.55
N LYS A 54 -3.17 -6.34 5.83
CA LYS A 54 -4.27 -6.27 6.80
C LYS A 54 -5.32 -5.24 6.39
N GLU A 55 -4.91 -4.01 6.08
CA GLU A 55 -5.82 -2.94 5.68
C GLU A 55 -6.62 -3.31 4.43
N MET A 56 -5.98 -3.95 3.45
CA MET A 56 -6.64 -4.44 2.24
C MET A 56 -7.64 -5.57 2.52
N ALA A 57 -7.31 -6.46 3.46
CA ALA A 57 -8.20 -7.55 3.87
C ALA A 57 -9.43 -7.00 4.60
N GLU A 58 -9.23 -6.10 5.57
CA GLU A 58 -10.32 -5.43 6.31
C GLU A 58 -11.22 -4.60 5.39
N ALA A 59 -10.64 -3.98 4.36
CA ALA A 59 -11.39 -3.22 3.37
C ALA A 59 -12.07 -4.08 2.30
N ASN A 60 -11.95 -5.42 2.35
CA ASN A 60 -12.50 -6.37 1.38
C ASN A 60 -12.13 -6.02 -0.08
N VAL A 61 -10.87 -5.63 -0.32
CA VAL A 61 -10.44 -5.10 -1.63
C VAL A 61 -10.65 -6.12 -2.75
N ILE A 62 -10.34 -7.40 -2.52
CA ILE A 62 -10.50 -8.45 -3.54
C ILE A 62 -11.95 -8.55 -4.01
N GLN A 63 -12.91 -8.57 -3.08
CA GLN A 63 -14.32 -8.67 -3.43
C GLN A 63 -14.77 -7.45 -4.25
N LYS A 64 -14.39 -6.24 -3.81
CA LYS A 64 -14.71 -5.01 -4.55
C LYS A 64 -14.17 -5.01 -5.98
N VAL A 65 -12.98 -5.56 -6.19
CA VAL A 65 -12.39 -5.69 -7.53
C VAL A 65 -13.18 -6.70 -8.37
N LYS A 66 -13.57 -7.85 -7.80
CA LYS A 66 -14.41 -8.85 -8.48
C LYS A 66 -15.75 -8.25 -8.91
N ASP A 67 -16.45 -7.62 -7.98
CA ASP A 67 -17.75 -6.97 -8.24
C ASP A 67 -17.63 -5.91 -9.35
N ALA A 68 -16.56 -5.12 -9.33
CA ALA A 68 -16.31 -4.08 -10.33
C ALA A 68 -16.03 -4.66 -11.73
N LEU A 69 -15.33 -5.80 -11.81
CA LEU A 69 -15.04 -6.47 -13.07
C LEU A 69 -16.30 -7.13 -13.65
N GLU A 70 -17.13 -7.78 -12.83
CA GLU A 70 -18.42 -8.33 -13.24
C GLU A 70 -19.33 -7.24 -13.82
N ALA A 71 -19.49 -6.13 -13.07
CA ALA A 71 -20.28 -4.98 -13.52
C ALA A 71 -19.73 -4.31 -14.79
N TYR A 72 -18.44 -4.48 -15.09
CA TYR A 72 -17.84 -4.00 -16.35
C TYR A 72 -18.14 -4.94 -17.52
N GLN A 73 -18.14 -6.25 -17.28
CA GLN A 73 -18.47 -7.25 -18.30
C GLN A 73 -19.93 -7.22 -18.72
N GLU A 74 -20.87 -6.96 -17.81
CA GLU A 74 -22.30 -6.81 -18.15
C GLU A 74 -22.60 -5.58 -19.03
N LYS A 75 -21.69 -4.60 -19.07
CA LYS A 75 -21.82 -3.38 -19.89
C LYS A 75 -21.18 -3.50 -21.28
N ALA A 76 -20.43 -4.57 -21.53
CA ALA A 76 -19.74 -4.83 -22.79
C ALA A 76 -20.59 -5.72 -23.71
#